data_AF-A0A3C2AM46-F1
#
_entry.id   AF-A0A3C2AM46-F1
#
_cell.length_a   1.000
_cell.length_b   1.000
_cell.length_c   1.000
_cell.angle_alpha   90.00
_cell.angle_beta   90.00
_cell.angle_gamma   90.00
#
_symmetry.space_group_name_H-M   'P 1'
#
loop_
_entity.id
_entity.type
_entity.pdbx_description
1 polymer ?
#
loop_
_entity_poly.entity_id
_entity_poly.type
_entity_poly.pdbx_seq_one_letter_code
_entity_poly.pdbx_strand_id
1 'polypeptide(L)'
;WSFVKAVGETFAPTYRHLVSANKVKTYTDSNLQWRNLRRGRYVEFNLVYDKGTKFGLETDGRIESILMSLPENASWFYNHTPEENGDEAFTLAHLAKDLDWVNS
;
A
#
# COMPACT_ATOMS: atom_id res chain seq x y z
N TRP A 1 22.09 4.72 -17.34
CA TRP A 1 21.27 5.77 -16.68
C TRP A 1 19.93 6.05 -17.35
N SER A 2 19.80 5.94 -18.69
CA SER A 2 18.52 6.14 -19.39
C SER A 2 17.36 5.32 -18.83
N PHE A 3 17.59 4.04 -18.53
CA PHE A 3 16.58 3.17 -17.92
C PHE A 3 16.06 3.68 -16.56
N VAL A 4 16.96 3.96 -15.61
CA VAL A 4 16.58 4.47 -14.27
C VAL A 4 15.83 5.79 -14.37
N LYS A 5 16.26 6.68 -15.28
CA LYS A 5 15.58 7.94 -15.55
C LYS A 5 14.15 7.70 -16.06
N ALA A 6 13.98 6.82 -17.05
CA ALA A 6 12.67 6.48 -17.59
C ALA A 6 11.73 5.88 -16.52
N VAL A 7 12.23 5.02 -15.65
CA VAL A 7 11.45 4.46 -14.52
C VAL A 7 10.97 5.58 -13.59
N GLY A 8 11.86 6.48 -13.17
CA GLY A 8 11.51 7.60 -12.30
C GLY A 8 10.51 8.57 -12.95
N GLU A 9 10.70 8.88 -14.23
CA GLU A 9 9.81 9.76 -15.00
C GLU A 9 8.41 9.17 -15.19
N THR A 10 8.27 7.85 -15.16
CA THR A 10 6.99 7.15 -15.32
C THR A 10 6.12 7.21 -14.06
N PHE A 11 6.71 7.29 -12.87
CA PHE A 11 5.98 7.22 -11.60
C PHE A 11 4.95 8.35 -11.45
N ALA A 12 5.39 9.60 -11.55
CA ALA A 12 4.54 10.74 -11.22
C ALA A 12 3.32 10.91 -12.17
N PRO A 13 3.46 10.79 -13.51
CA PRO A 13 2.32 10.80 -14.42
C PRO A 13 1.32 9.68 -14.13
N THR A 14 1.80 8.45 -13.92
CA THR A 14 0.97 7.28 -13.66
C THR A 14 0.18 7.43 -12.36
N TYR A 15 0.86 7.79 -11.27
CA TYR A 15 0.22 7.94 -9.97
C TYR A 15 -0.78 9.10 -9.96
N ARG A 16 -0.46 10.24 -10.58
CA ARG A 16 -1.39 11.37 -10.71
C ARG A 16 -2.65 11.01 -11.49
N HIS A 17 -2.51 10.22 -12.56
CA HIS A 17 -3.65 9.75 -13.33
C HIS A 17 -4.59 8.91 -12.44
N LEU A 18 -4.04 7.93 -11.74
CA LEU A 18 -4.81 7.06 -10.83
C LEU A 18 -5.50 7.86 -9.72
N VAL A 19 -4.80 8.78 -9.06
CA VAL A 19 -5.42 9.63 -8.02
C VAL A 19 -6.53 10.50 -8.62
N SER A 20 -6.31 11.12 -9.77
CA SER A 20 -7.30 12.00 -10.40
C SER A 20 -8.57 11.25 -10.80
N ALA A 21 -8.44 10.01 -11.27
CA ALA A 21 -9.57 9.15 -11.64
C ALA A 21 -10.39 8.68 -10.44
N ASN A 22 -9.80 8.63 -9.24
CA ASN A 22 -10.43 8.02 -8.06
C ASN A 22 -10.80 9.02 -6.95
N LYS A 23 -10.23 10.23 -6.94
CA LYS A 23 -10.41 11.20 -5.83
C LYS A 23 -11.84 11.67 -5.58
N VAL A 24 -12.73 11.57 -6.58
CA VAL A 24 -14.15 11.98 -6.47
C VAL A 24 -15.09 10.83 -6.13
N LYS A 25 -14.58 9.60 -6.06
CA LYS A 25 -15.40 8.43 -5.71
C LYS A 25 -15.89 8.59 -4.27
N THR A 26 -17.19 8.40 -4.09
CA THR A 26 -17.77 8.31 -2.75
C THR A 26 -17.29 7.03 -2.08
N TYR A 27 -17.18 7.07 -0.76
CA TYR A 27 -16.81 5.92 0.06
C TYR A 27 -17.70 5.89 1.30
N THR A 28 -17.83 4.70 1.87
CA THR A 28 -18.55 4.46 3.12
C THR A 28 -17.58 4.30 4.29
N ASP A 29 -18.11 4.27 5.51
CA ASP A 29 -17.31 3.97 6.70
C ASP A 29 -16.70 2.56 6.65
N SER A 30 -17.41 1.59 6.06
CA SER A 30 -16.86 0.25 5.81
C SER A 30 -15.64 0.31 4.88
N ASN A 31 -15.67 1.13 3.82
CA ASN A 31 -14.49 1.31 2.97
C ASN A 31 -13.31 1.94 3.72
N LEU A 32 -13.57 2.87 4.65
CA LEU A 32 -12.52 3.45 5.49
C LEU A 32 -11.90 2.42 6.45
N GLN A 33 -12.74 1.58 7.07
CA GLN A 33 -12.28 0.50 7.93
C GLN A 33 -11.42 -0.49 7.15
N TRP A 34 -11.85 -0.90 5.95
CA TRP A 34 -11.08 -1.75 5.06
C TRP A 34 -9.73 -1.14 4.68
N ARG A 35 -9.73 0.14 4.26
CA ARG A 35 -8.50 0.88 3.96
C ARG A 35 -7.52 0.85 5.13
N ASN A 36 -8.00 1.06 6.36
CA ASN A 36 -7.16 1.07 7.55
C ASN A 36 -6.60 -0.33 7.87
N LEU A 37 -7.37 -1.40 7.62
CA LEU A 37 -6.87 -2.78 7.72
C LEU A 37 -5.76 -3.05 6.69
N ARG A 38 -5.92 -2.58 5.44
CA ARG A 38 -4.87 -2.69 4.42
C ARG A 38 -3.62 -1.89 4.79
N ARG A 39 -3.79 -0.71 5.38
CA ARG A 39 -2.69 0.10 5.92
C ARG A 39 -1.99 -0.58 7.10
N GLY A 40 -2.69 -1.35 7.93
CA GLY A 40 -2.08 -2.20 8.96
C GLY A 40 -1.07 -3.19 8.36
N ARG A 41 -1.42 -3.85 7.25
CA ARG A 41 -0.49 -4.74 6.51
C ARG A 41 0.71 -4.00 5.92
N TYR A 42 0.52 -2.75 5.49
CA TYR A 42 1.63 -1.90 5.02
C TYR A 42 2.60 -1.56 6.18
N VAL A 43 2.07 -1.25 7.36
CA VAL A 43 2.88 -1.03 8.58
C VAL A 43 3.65 -2.29 8.96
N GLU A 44 2.99 -3.46 8.98
CA GLU A 44 3.64 -4.75 9.24
C GLU A 44 4.80 -5.00 8.29
N PHE A 45 4.61 -4.74 6.98
CA PHE A 45 5.69 -4.90 6.02
C PHE A 45 6.89 -4.01 6.31
N ASN A 46 6.68 -2.71 6.55
CA ASN A 46 7.77 -1.77 6.80
C ASN A 46 8.52 -2.10 8.09
N LEU A 47 7.82 -2.48 9.15
CA LEU A 47 8.44 -2.75 10.46
C LEU A 47 9.09 -4.13 10.55
N VAL A 48 8.58 -5.13 9.84
CA VAL A 48 9.05 -6.53 9.98
C VAL A 48 10.00 -6.94 8.84
N TYR A 49 9.72 -6.52 7.61
CA TYR A 49 10.37 -7.07 6.42
C TYR A 49 11.22 -6.06 5.63
N ASP A 50 10.88 -4.78 5.66
CA ASP A 50 11.65 -3.78 4.93
C ASP A 50 13.05 -3.60 5.53
N LYS A 51 14.05 -4.00 4.75
CA LYS A 51 15.46 -3.97 5.18
C LYS A 51 15.94 -2.54 5.43
N GLY A 52 15.44 -1.56 4.67
CA GLY A 52 15.83 -0.15 4.80
C GLY A 52 15.38 0.44 6.12
N THR A 53 14.10 0.23 6.46
CA THR A 53 13.51 0.64 7.73
C THR A 53 14.20 -0.05 8.89
N LYS A 54 14.36 -1.38 8.84
CA LYS A 54 15.03 -2.14 9.91
C LYS A 54 16.46 -1.64 10.15
N PHE A 55 17.25 -1.51 9.09
CA PHE A 55 18.61 -1.00 9.19
C PHE A 55 18.65 0.42 9.78
N GLY A 56 17.82 1.33 9.27
CA GLY A 56 17.78 2.71 9.76
C GLY A 56 17.44 2.82 11.26
N LEU A 57 16.54 1.97 11.75
CA LEU A 57 16.18 1.90 13.17
C LEU A 57 17.30 1.31 14.04
N GLU A 58 18.09 0.37 13.51
CA GLU A 58 19.20 -0.27 14.22
C GLU A 58 20.49 0.57 14.24
N THR A 59 20.65 1.53 13.31
CA THR A 59 21.90 2.30 13.14
C THR A 59 21.79 3.79 13.51
N ASP A 60 20.94 4.15 14.47
CA ASP A 60 20.75 5.54 14.92
C ASP A 60 20.43 6.53 13.77
N GLY A 61 19.69 6.07 12.77
CA GLY A 61 19.24 6.91 11.67
C GLY A 61 18.18 7.92 12.14
N ARG A 62 17.89 8.94 11.31
CA ARG A 62 16.86 9.94 11.64
C ARG A 62 15.47 9.31 11.62
N ILE A 63 14.96 8.97 12.81
CA ILE A 63 13.71 8.24 13.01
C ILE A 63 12.53 8.84 12.25
N GLU A 64 12.31 10.15 12.33
CA GLU A 64 11.23 10.85 11.61
C GLU A 64 11.30 10.68 10.08
N SER A 65 12.50 10.52 9.53
CA SER A 65 12.67 10.27 8.08
C SER A 65 12.45 8.80 7.73
N ILE A 66 12.82 7.89 8.61
CA ILE A 66 12.60 6.44 8.45
C ILE A 66 11.10 6.12 8.52
N LEU A 67 10.39 6.70 9.50
CA LEU A 67 8.98 6.42 9.74
C LEU A 67 8.02 7.28 8.90
N MET A 68 8.53 8.14 8.00
CA MET A 68 7.70 8.92 7.07
C MET A 68 6.81 8.03 6.19
N SER A 69 7.19 6.77 5.97
CA SER A 69 6.38 5.82 5.21
C SER A 69 5.10 5.40 5.95
N LEU A 70 5.02 5.55 7.27
CA LEU A 70 3.88 5.08 8.05
C LEU A 70 2.66 5.97 7.81
N PRO A 71 1.47 5.38 7.64
CA PRO A 71 0.23 6.14 7.47
C PRO A 71 -0.24 6.72 8.80
N GLU A 72 -0.95 7.84 8.74
CA GLU A 72 -1.59 8.48 9.89
C GLU A 72 -2.55 7.55 10.64
N ASN A 73 -3.30 6.71 9.90
CA ASN A 73 -4.30 5.80 10.46
C ASN A 73 -4.10 4.39 9.89
N ALA A 74 -4.06 3.41 10.79
CA ALA A 74 -4.04 1.97 10.49
C ALA A 74 -4.83 1.22 11.56
N SER A 75 -5.36 0.04 11.23
CA SER A 75 -6.09 -0.80 12.17
C SER A 75 -5.74 -2.28 12.01
N TRP A 76 -6.01 -3.05 13.06
CA TRP A 76 -5.87 -4.49 13.09
C TRP A 76 -7.18 -5.09 13.61
N PHE A 77 -7.67 -6.10 12.89
CA PHE A 77 -8.85 -6.86 13.28
C PHE A 77 -8.53 -8.34 13.24
N TYR A 78 -8.89 -9.04 14.31
CA TYR A 78 -8.63 -10.46 14.44
C TYR A 78 -9.50 -11.24 13.46
N ASN A 79 -8.86 -12.09 12.65
CA ASN A 79 -9.54 -13.01 11.73
C ASN A 79 -10.60 -12.35 10.82
N HIS A 80 -10.30 -11.16 10.28
CA HIS A 80 -11.17 -10.47 9.31
C HIS A 80 -11.46 -11.39 8.13
N THR A 81 -12.74 -11.60 7.84
CA THR A 81 -13.20 -12.36 6.68
C THR A 81 -14.07 -11.42 5.84
N PRO A 82 -13.67 -11.11 4.59
CA PRO A 82 -14.47 -10.26 3.72
C PRO A 82 -15.75 -10.97 3.28
N GLU A 83 -16.74 -10.18 2.85
CA GLU A 83 -17.95 -10.72 2.23
C GLU A 83 -17.61 -11.51 0.96
N GLU A 84 -18.29 -12.65 0.78
CA GLU A 84 -18.11 -13.50 -0.40
C GLU A 84 -18.48 -12.72 -1.67
N ASN A 85 -17.61 -12.76 -2.69
CA ASN A 85 -17.75 -12.02 -3.94
C ASN A 85 -17.75 -10.48 -3.81
N GLY A 86 -17.38 -9.92 -2.64
CA GLY A 86 -17.23 -8.48 -2.45
C GLY A 86 -15.90 -7.92 -2.95
N ASP A 87 -15.81 -6.58 -3.03
CA ASP A 87 -14.59 -5.87 -3.47
C ASP A 87 -13.37 -6.16 -2.59
N GLU A 88 -13.57 -6.41 -1.30
CA GLU A 88 -12.50 -6.79 -0.38
C GLU A 88 -11.96 -8.19 -0.68
N ALA A 89 -12.85 -9.15 -0.94
CA ALA A 89 -12.48 -10.52 -1.34
C ALA A 89 -11.76 -10.50 -2.69
N PHE A 90 -12.26 -9.72 -3.65
CA PHE A 90 -11.58 -9.47 -4.92
C PHE A 90 -10.18 -8.93 -4.69
N THR A 91 -10.02 -7.89 -3.86
CA THR A 91 -8.72 -7.31 -3.54
C THR A 91 -7.76 -8.36 -2.97
N LEU A 92 -8.21 -9.17 -2.01
CA LEU A 92 -7.36 -10.21 -1.41
C LEU A 92 -6.94 -11.29 -2.40
N ALA A 93 -7.84 -11.72 -3.28
CA ALA A 93 -7.53 -12.69 -4.33
C ALA A 93 -6.46 -12.17 -5.31
N HIS A 94 -6.40 -10.85 -5.51
CA HIS A 94 -5.47 -10.21 -6.44
C HIS A 94 -4.18 -9.70 -5.78
N LEU A 95 -4.08 -9.74 -4.46
CA LEU A 95 -2.81 -9.55 -3.74
C LEU A 95 -2.04 -10.88 -3.67
N ALA A 96 -1.88 -11.51 -4.83
CA ALA A 96 -1.25 -12.81 -5.02
C ALA A 96 -0.05 -12.70 -5.95
N LYS A 97 0.81 -13.71 -5.91
CA LYS A 97 1.95 -13.83 -6.84
C LYS A 97 1.46 -14.33 -8.20
N ASP A 98 2.28 -14.06 -9.22
CA ASP A 98 2.15 -14.66 -10.56
C ASP A 98 0.88 -14.28 -11.33
N LEU A 99 0.33 -13.09 -11.07
CA LEU A 99 -0.74 -12.49 -11.85
C LEU A 99 -0.19 -11.72 -13.06
N ASP A 100 -0.75 -11.97 -14.24
CA ASP A 100 -0.45 -11.18 -15.44
C ASP A 100 -1.35 -9.94 -15.49
N TRP A 101 -0.81 -8.81 -15.06
CA TRP A 101 -1.52 -7.53 -15.03
C TRP A 101 -1.59 -6.81 -16.38
N VAL A 102 -0.81 -7.23 -17.37
CA VAL A 102 -0.74 -6.57 -18.67
C VAL A 102 -1.73 -7.18 -19.64
N ASN A 103 -1.95 -8.49 -19.54
CA ASN A 103 -2.85 -9.23 -20.43
C ASN A 103 -4.13 -9.74 -19.72
N SER A 104 -4.42 -9.27 -18.49
CA SER A 104 -5.67 -9.59 -17.77
C SER A 104 -6.88 -8.79 -18.24
#